data_AF-A0A821HBN7-F1
#
_entry.id   AF-A0A821HBN7-F1
#
_cell.length_a   1.000
_cell.length_b   1.000
_cell.length_c   1.000
_cell.angle_alpha   90.00
_cell.angle_beta   90.00
_cell.angle_gamma   90.00
#
_symmetry.space_group_name_H-M   'P 1'
#
loop_
_entity.id
_entity.type
_entity.pdbx_description
1 polymer ?
#
loop_
_entity_poly.entity_id
_entity_poly.type
_entity_poly.pdbx_seq_one_letter_code
_entity_poly.pdbx_strand_id
1 'polypeptide(L)'
;DGSGTNFTPAFPSYVSGHATFGGAVFGILRLFYGTDTMQFQLQADEYNGITKDSITNQIRPVRARYYQSFTQAEDENFLGRIYVGVHWRTDQDAGRTMGQQIASYIFTQND
;
A
#
# COMPACT_ATOMS: atom_id res chain seq x y z
N ASP A 1 12.21 -15.69 -9.52
CA ASP A 1 12.80 -17.02 -9.26
C ASP A 1 13.52 -17.07 -7.90
N GLY A 2 12.88 -16.65 -6.79
CA GLY A 2 13.32 -17.01 -5.43
C GLY A 2 14.77 -16.69 -5.00
N SER A 3 15.56 -15.95 -5.79
CA SER A 3 17.02 -15.83 -5.65
C SER A 3 17.48 -14.52 -5.00
N GLY A 4 16.55 -13.65 -4.60
CA GLY A 4 16.90 -12.32 -4.05
C GLY A 4 17.27 -11.28 -5.11
N THR A 5 17.05 -11.54 -6.39
CA THR A 5 17.20 -10.56 -7.47
C THR A 5 15.89 -9.85 -7.77
N ASN A 6 15.94 -8.56 -8.09
CA ASN A 6 14.83 -7.73 -8.54
C ASN A 6 13.77 -8.53 -9.32
N PHE A 7 12.54 -8.57 -8.79
CA PHE A 7 11.46 -9.41 -9.29
C PHE A 7 10.33 -8.53 -9.81
N THR A 8 10.01 -8.68 -11.10
CA THR A 8 8.79 -8.14 -11.71
C THR A 8 7.69 -9.21 -11.64
N PRO A 9 6.53 -8.91 -11.03
CA PRO A 9 5.41 -9.85 -10.99
C PRO A 9 4.93 -10.26 -12.40
N ALA A 10 4.45 -11.51 -12.53
CA ALA A 10 4.05 -12.11 -13.81
C ALA A 10 2.64 -11.68 -14.26
N PHE A 11 2.40 -10.39 -14.38
CA PHE A 11 1.16 -9.80 -14.93
C PHE A 11 1.46 -8.43 -15.56
N PRO A 12 0.60 -7.92 -16.48
CA PRO A 12 0.77 -6.59 -17.07
C PRO A 12 0.83 -5.48 -16.01
N SER A 13 1.61 -4.43 -16.26
CA SER A 13 1.83 -3.37 -15.27
C SER A 13 0.63 -2.42 -15.09
N TYR A 14 -0.19 -2.24 -16.12
CA TYR A 14 -1.28 -1.27 -16.12
C TYR A 14 -2.65 -1.92 -15.88
N VAL A 15 -3.47 -1.44 -14.95
CA VAL A 15 -3.14 -0.43 -13.90
C VAL A 15 -2.36 -1.07 -12.75
N SER A 16 -1.73 -0.25 -11.90
CA SER A 16 -1.06 -0.75 -10.70
C SER A 16 -2.08 -1.38 -9.74
N GLY A 17 -1.95 -2.68 -9.50
CA GLY A 17 -2.82 -3.40 -8.56
C GLY A 17 -2.67 -2.88 -7.12
N HIS A 18 -1.44 -2.60 -6.67
CA HIS A 18 -1.22 -1.98 -5.36
C HIS A 18 -1.90 -0.62 -5.27
N ALA A 19 -1.81 0.20 -6.33
CA ALA A 19 -2.45 1.50 -6.34
C ALA A 19 -3.99 1.40 -6.28
N THR A 20 -4.54 0.40 -6.97
CA THR A 20 -5.97 0.14 -6.97
C THR A 20 -6.47 -0.32 -5.60
N PHE A 21 -5.79 -1.29 -4.97
CA PHE A 21 -6.17 -1.77 -3.64
C PHE A 21 -5.96 -0.71 -2.56
N GLY A 22 -4.83 0.00 -2.57
CA GLY A 22 -4.58 1.10 -1.64
C GLY A 22 -5.60 2.22 -1.81
N GLY A 23 -5.91 2.62 -3.05
CA GLY A 23 -6.95 3.61 -3.34
C GLY A 23 -8.33 3.21 -2.84
N ALA A 24 -8.68 1.93 -2.93
CA ALA A 24 -9.93 1.41 -2.40
C ALA A 24 -9.97 1.43 -0.87
N VAL A 25 -8.95 0.88 -0.20
CA VAL A 25 -8.90 0.80 1.27
C VAL A 25 -8.87 2.19 1.90
N PHE A 26 -7.95 3.06 1.48
CA PHE A 26 -7.85 4.42 2.02
C PHE A 26 -9.04 5.29 1.58
N GLY A 27 -9.63 4.99 0.42
CA GLY A 27 -10.91 5.54 -0.01
C GLY A 27 -12.03 5.28 0.99
N ILE A 28 -12.22 4.02 1.37
CA ILE A 28 -13.24 3.62 2.35
C ILE A 28 -12.94 4.23 3.72
N LEU A 29 -11.68 4.22 4.18
CA LEU A 29 -11.33 4.80 5.48
C LEU A 29 -11.67 6.30 5.54
N ARG A 30 -11.36 7.06 4.48
CA ARG A 30 -11.73 8.48 4.38
C ARG A 30 -13.24 8.70 4.44
N LEU A 31 -14.01 7.88 3.72
CA LEU A 31 -15.47 7.97 3.70
C LEU A 31 -16.07 7.60 5.06
N PHE A 32 -15.63 6.48 5.64
CA PHE A 32 -16.12 5.96 6.91
C PHE A 32 -15.85 6.90 8.09
N TYR A 33 -14.63 7.44 8.19
CA TYR A 33 -14.29 8.37 9.27
C TYR A 33 -14.67 9.82 8.96
N GLY A 34 -15.09 10.12 7.73
CA GLY A 34 -15.41 11.48 7.27
C GLY A 34 -14.21 12.43 7.27
N THR A 35 -12.98 11.92 7.28
CA THR A 35 -11.74 12.71 7.33
C THR A 35 -10.58 11.99 6.67
N ASP A 36 -9.65 12.75 6.08
CA ASP A 36 -8.34 12.26 5.65
C ASP A 36 -7.28 12.37 6.76
N THR A 37 -7.41 13.39 7.62
CA THR A 37 -6.47 13.67 8.70
C THR A 37 -6.72 12.73 9.87
N MET A 38 -5.95 11.65 9.90
CA MET A 38 -5.96 10.63 10.95
C MET A 38 -4.52 10.25 11.26
N GLN A 39 -4.12 10.38 12.52
CA GLN A 39 -2.81 9.92 12.97
C GLN A 39 -2.87 8.44 13.33
N PHE A 40 -2.00 7.64 12.75
CA PHE A 40 -1.89 6.21 13.06
C PHE A 40 -0.48 5.69 12.80
N GLN A 41 -0.22 4.50 13.32
CA GLN A 41 1.02 3.77 13.06
C GLN A 41 0.72 2.38 12.53
N LEU A 42 1.59 1.89 11.65
CA LEU A 42 1.59 0.52 11.16
C LEU A 42 2.92 -0.14 11.48
N GLN A 43 2.87 -1.32 12.07
CA GLN A 43 4.03 -2.18 12.28
C GLN A 43 3.82 -3.46 11.51
N ALA A 44 4.73 -3.79 10.60
CA ALA A 44 4.71 -5.06 9.93
C ALA A 44 5.15 -6.15 10.91
N ASP A 45 4.53 -7.34 10.82
CA ASP A 45 4.95 -8.50 11.60
C ASP A 45 6.39 -8.93 11.28
N GLU A 46 6.88 -8.59 10.08
CA GLU A 46 8.28 -8.74 9.72
C GLU A 46 9.21 -7.94 10.65
N TYR A 47 8.79 -6.78 11.15
CA TYR A 47 9.57 -5.90 12.03
C TYR A 47 8.97 -5.84 13.44
N ASN A 48 8.63 -7.00 14.01
CA ASN A 48 8.06 -7.13 15.35
C ASN A 48 9.07 -7.43 16.48
N GLY A 49 10.37 -7.50 16.18
CA GLY A 49 11.40 -7.83 17.18
C GLY A 49 11.52 -9.32 17.51
N ILE A 50 10.79 -10.19 16.80
CA ILE A 50 10.79 -11.65 16.99
C ILE A 50 11.01 -12.37 15.66
N THR A 51 10.45 -11.85 14.56
CA THR A 51 10.57 -12.42 13.21
C THR A 51 12.01 -12.37 12.71
N LYS A 52 12.50 -13.49 12.18
CA LYS A 52 13.84 -13.59 11.60
C LYS A 52 13.82 -13.26 10.12
N ASP A 53 14.83 -12.53 9.67
CA ASP A 53 15.10 -12.29 8.25
C ASP A 53 15.42 -13.63 7.56
N SER A 54 14.75 -13.91 6.44
CA SER A 54 14.83 -15.20 5.76
C SER A 54 16.18 -15.48 5.11
N ILE A 55 17.03 -14.46 4.91
CA ILE A 55 18.33 -14.56 4.25
C ILE A 55 19.45 -14.66 5.31
N THR A 56 19.41 -13.80 6.32
CA THR A 56 20.45 -13.67 7.34
C THR A 56 20.18 -14.47 8.60
N ASN A 57 18.94 -14.96 8.79
CA ASN A 57 18.46 -15.67 9.97
C ASN A 57 18.57 -14.85 11.29
N GLN A 58 18.77 -13.53 11.18
CA GLN A 58 18.84 -12.61 12.31
C GLN A 58 17.44 -12.08 12.65
N ILE A 59 17.19 -11.84 13.94
CA ILE A 59 15.94 -11.19 14.38
C ILE A 59 15.92 -9.76 13.83
N ARG A 60 14.84 -9.40 13.11
CA ARG A 60 14.65 -8.04 12.62
C ARG A 60 14.27 -7.10 13.77
N PRO A 61 14.79 -5.87 13.79
CA PRO A 61 14.46 -4.90 14.84
C PRO A 61 12.99 -4.49 14.78
N VAL A 62 12.45 -3.99 15.89
CA VAL A 62 11.12 -3.38 15.90
C VAL A 62 11.13 -2.12 15.03
N ARG A 63 10.22 -2.03 14.06
CA ARG A 63 10.04 -0.83 13.22
C ARG A 63 8.57 -0.56 12.96
N ALA A 64 8.12 0.64 13.32
CA ALA A 64 6.81 1.16 12.98
C ALA A 64 6.92 2.32 11.98
N ARG A 65 5.93 2.45 11.11
CA ARG A 65 5.70 3.59 10.23
C ARG A 65 4.61 4.45 10.82
N TYR A 66 4.81 5.77 10.83
CA TYR A 66 3.86 6.74 11.39
C TYR A 66 3.30 7.60 10.27
N TYR A 67 1.99 7.81 10.29
CA TYR A 67 1.27 8.59 9.30
C TYR A 67 0.38 9.62 9.98
N GLN A 68 0.22 10.76 9.31
CA GLN A 68 -0.60 11.89 9.73
C GLN A 68 -1.95 11.93 9.00
N SER A 69 -2.06 11.21 7.89
CA SER A 69 -3.30 11.08 7.11
C SER A 69 -3.37 9.73 6.38
N PHE A 70 -4.58 9.36 5.96
CA PHE A 70 -4.78 8.20 5.10
C PHE A 70 -4.10 8.40 3.74
N THR A 71 -4.18 9.60 3.17
CA THR A 71 -3.49 9.98 1.93
C THR A 71 -1.98 9.77 2.04
N GLN A 72 -1.34 10.07 3.18
CA GLN A 72 0.09 9.85 3.34
C GLN A 72 0.47 8.36 3.26
N ALA A 73 -0.32 7.48 3.88
CA ALA A 73 -0.08 6.04 3.81
C ALA A 73 -0.44 5.45 2.44
N GLU A 74 -1.47 5.97 1.80
CA GLU A 74 -1.85 5.67 0.41
C GLU A 74 -0.69 6.00 -0.54
N ASP A 75 -0.09 7.19 -0.41
CA ASP A 75 1.05 7.63 -1.22
C ASP A 75 2.29 6.75 -0.98
N GLU A 76 2.61 6.38 0.26
CA GLU A 76 3.72 5.47 0.55
C GLU A 76 3.48 4.07 -0.07
N ASN A 77 2.25 3.55 -0.02
CA ASN A 77 1.87 2.29 -0.66
C ASN A 77 2.12 2.32 -2.18
N PHE A 78 1.86 3.46 -2.82
CA PHE A 78 2.05 3.62 -4.26
C PHE A 78 3.52 3.79 -4.58
N LEU A 79 4.19 4.78 -3.99
CA LEU A 79 5.57 5.14 -4.27
C LEU A 79 6.52 3.95 -4.09
N GLY A 80 6.25 3.05 -3.13
CA GLY A 80 7.00 1.82 -2.95
C GLY A 80 7.17 1.01 -4.24
N ARG A 81 6.18 1.02 -5.14
CA ARG A 81 6.23 0.28 -6.41
C ARG A 81 7.07 0.93 -7.50
N ILE A 82 7.19 2.26 -7.47
CA ILE A 82 8.17 2.97 -8.29
C ILE A 82 9.57 2.69 -7.75
N TYR A 83 9.76 2.73 -6.43
CA TYR A 83 11.08 2.53 -5.81
C TYR A 83 11.65 1.14 -6.07
N VAL A 84 10.81 0.10 -6.12
CA VAL A 84 11.24 -1.25 -6.49
C VAL A 84 11.23 -1.51 -8.00
N GLY A 85 10.91 -0.50 -8.82
CA GLY A 85 11.07 -0.54 -10.28
C GLY A 85 10.06 -1.40 -11.04
N VAL A 86 8.83 -1.55 -10.53
CA VAL A 86 7.81 -2.42 -11.18
C VAL A 86 6.59 -1.68 -11.75
N HIS A 87 6.42 -0.39 -11.47
CA HIS A 87 5.31 0.43 -11.97
C HIS A 87 5.78 1.84 -12.35
N TRP A 88 5.07 2.47 -13.30
CA TRP A 88 5.25 3.87 -13.69
C TRP A 88 4.18 4.76 -13.03
N ARG A 89 4.43 6.08 -12.96
CA ARG A 89 3.50 7.05 -12.37
C ARG A 89 2.09 6.98 -12.98
N THR A 90 2.01 6.79 -14.30
CA THR A 90 0.73 6.63 -15.01
C THR A 90 -0.06 5.41 -14.53
N ASP A 91 0.60 4.29 -14.24
CA ASP A 91 -0.05 3.07 -13.73
C ASP A 91 -0.60 3.30 -12.32
N GLN A 92 0.11 4.10 -11.53
CA GLN A 92 -0.28 4.46 -10.17
C GLN A 92 -1.44 5.43 -10.14
N ASP A 93 -1.37 6.52 -10.92
CA ASP A 93 -2.42 7.54 -10.96
C ASP A 93 -3.74 6.92 -11.42
N ALA A 94 -3.71 6.12 -12.49
CA ALA A 94 -4.89 5.40 -12.98
C ALA A 94 -5.41 4.38 -11.97
N GLY A 95 -4.52 3.61 -11.33
CA GLY A 95 -4.90 2.65 -10.29
C GLY A 95 -5.51 3.33 -9.07
N ARG A 96 -4.93 4.44 -8.60
CA ARG A 96 -5.48 5.25 -7.50
C ARG A 96 -6.89 5.71 -7.83
N THR A 97 -7.09 6.35 -8.97
CA THR A 97 -8.41 6.83 -9.40
C THR A 97 -9.41 5.68 -9.46
N MET A 98 -9.03 4.54 -10.03
CA MET A 98 -9.90 3.36 -10.09
C MET A 98 -10.27 2.86 -8.69
N GLY A 99 -9.30 2.72 -7.77
CA GLY A 99 -9.54 2.29 -6.40
C GLY A 99 -10.48 3.23 -5.64
N GLN A 100 -10.28 4.54 -5.77
CA GLN A 100 -11.13 5.54 -5.13
C GLN A 100 -12.57 5.52 -5.68
N GLN A 101 -12.74 5.32 -6.98
CA GLN A 101 -14.06 5.14 -7.59
C GLN A 101 -14.77 3.89 -7.07
N ILE A 102 -14.04 2.77 -6.91
CA ILE A 102 -14.58 1.54 -6.30
C ILE A 102 -15.02 1.82 -4.86
N ALA A 103 -14.20 2.51 -4.06
CA ALA A 103 -14.55 2.86 -2.68
C ALA A 103 -15.84 3.69 -2.62
N SER A 104 -15.94 4.75 -3.41
CA SER A 104 -17.14 5.59 -3.48
C SER A 104 -18.37 4.79 -3.90
N TYR A 105 -18.25 3.96 -4.93
CA TYR A 105 -19.34 3.11 -5.39
C TYR A 105 -19.84 2.20 -4.27
N ILE A 106 -18.94 1.42 -3.65
CA ILE A 106 -19.32 0.47 -2.60
C ILE A 106 -19.91 1.17 -1.37
N PHE A 107 -19.35 2.30 -0.96
CA PHE A 107 -19.85 3.03 0.22
C PHE A 107 -21.30 3.50 0.00
N THR A 108 -21.61 4.07 -1.18
CA THR A 108 -22.96 4.54 -1.51
C THR A 108 -24.00 3.44 -1.71
N GLN A 109 -23.60 2.17 -1.82
CA GLN A 109 -24.52 1.04 -1.95
C GLN A 109 -24.87 0.40 -0.59
N ASN A 110 -24.24 0.82 0.51
CA ASN A 110 -24.44 0.26 1.85
C ASN A 110 -25.03 1.28 2.86
N ASP A 111 -25.32 2.50 2.42
CA ASP A 111 -26.06 3.54 3.16
C ASP A 111 -27.51 3.63 2.65
#